data_AF-A0A9Q0M6P7-F1
#
_entry.id   AF-A0A9Q0M6P7-F1
#
_cell.length_a   1.000
_cell.length_b   1.000
_cell.length_c   1.000
_cell.angle_alpha   90.00
_cell.angle_beta   90.00
_cell.angle_gamma   90.00
#
_symmetry.space_group_name_H-M   'P 1'
#
loop_
_entity.id
_entity.type
_entity.pdbx_description
1 polymer ?
#
loop_
_entity_poly.entity_id
_entity_poly.type
_entity_poly.pdbx_seq_one_letter_code
_entity_poly.pdbx_strand_id
1 'polypeptide(L)'
;MPLPPALAARLAKRGLINNQNEPKSAAKIEDHEEVIAEDYDDVNKPESLNFPLQFDCKIRETVPGCPNKYNIYHNCTGYCSYRYGDVPEEPTKSLKRTFSRMLKKYPINESIWEQVYDCGL
;
A
#
# COMPACT_ATOMS: atom_id res chain seq x y z
N MET A 1 -23.29 24.68 14.36
CA MET A 1 -24.07 24.72 13.09
C MET A 1 -24.63 23.32 12.84
N PRO A 2 -25.93 23.15 12.58
CA PRO A 2 -26.50 21.83 12.32
C PRO A 2 -25.99 21.25 11.00
N LEU A 3 -25.74 19.94 10.97
CA LEU A 3 -25.33 19.23 9.76
C LEU A 3 -26.48 19.18 8.74
N PRO A 4 -26.19 19.33 7.44
CA PRO A 4 -27.21 19.16 6.41
C PRO A 4 -27.72 17.70 6.38
N PRO A 5 -29.03 17.48 6.18
CA PRO A 5 -29.68 16.18 6.37
C PRO A 5 -29.15 15.08 5.45
N ALA A 6 -28.78 15.43 4.21
CA ALA A 6 -28.19 14.49 3.26
C ALA A 6 -26.80 13.98 3.70
N LEU A 7 -26.01 14.83 4.36
CA LEU A 7 -24.69 14.46 4.87
C LEU A 7 -24.84 13.59 6.12
N ALA A 8 -25.76 13.96 7.03
CA ALA A 8 -26.07 13.18 8.22
C ALA A 8 -26.48 11.74 7.87
N ALA A 9 -27.38 11.55 6.89
CA ALA A 9 -27.79 10.21 6.46
C ALA A 9 -26.62 9.36 5.92
N ARG A 10 -25.66 9.97 5.20
CA ARG A 10 -24.48 9.26 4.68
C ARG A 10 -23.49 8.88 5.78
N LEU A 11 -23.34 9.75 6.79
CA LEU A 11 -22.49 9.49 7.95
C LEU A 11 -23.11 8.41 8.85
N ALA A 12 -24.43 8.46 9.06
CA ALA A 12 -25.17 7.45 9.82
C ALA A 12 -25.09 6.07 9.16
N LYS A 13 -25.25 5.98 7.83
CA LYS A 13 -25.07 4.73 7.07
C LYS A 13 -23.66 4.12 7.20
N ARG A 14 -22.67 4.94 7.53
CA ARG A 14 -21.28 4.51 7.76
C ARG A 14 -20.95 4.31 9.23
N GLY A 15 -21.91 4.49 10.14
CA GLY A 15 -21.70 4.39 11.58
C GLY A 15 -20.85 5.52 12.18
N LEU A 16 -20.71 6.65 11.48
CA LEU A 16 -19.86 7.77 11.90
C LEU A 16 -20.59 8.80 12.78
N ILE A 17 -21.93 8.74 12.82
CA ILE A 17 -22.74 9.54 13.74
C ILE A 17 -23.78 8.65 14.42
N ASN A 18 -23.87 8.76 15.75
CA ASN A 18 -24.91 8.12 16.53
C ASN A 18 -26.09 9.10 16.62
N ASN A 19 -27.27 8.71 16.15
CA ASN A 19 -28.49 9.46 16.40
C ASN A 19 -28.68 9.50 17.93
N GLN A 20 -28.57 10.67 18.54
CA GLN A 20 -28.62 10.84 20.00
C GLN A 20 -30.01 10.56 20.63
N ASN A 21 -30.94 9.97 19.88
CA ASN A 21 -32.31 9.66 20.29
C ASN A 21 -32.64 8.17 20.13
N GLU A 22 -31.71 7.28 20.50
CA GLU A 22 -32.04 5.88 20.76
C GLU A 22 -31.93 5.64 22.28
N PRO A 23 -32.92 5.04 22.94
CA PRO A 23 -32.78 4.64 24.32
C PRO A 23 -31.59 3.67 24.40
N LYS A 24 -30.66 3.94 25.30
CA LYS A 24 -29.60 3.00 25.70
C LYS A 24 -30.28 1.68 26.03
N SER A 25 -30.27 0.74 25.08
CA SER A 25 -30.81 -0.58 25.27
C SER A 25 -30.09 -1.19 26.45
N ALA A 26 -30.91 -1.69 27.38
CA ALA A 26 -30.51 -2.32 28.61
C ALA A 26 -29.34 -3.29 28.35
N ALA A 27 -28.16 -2.93 28.85
CA ALA A 27 -27.07 -3.86 29.06
C ALA A 27 -27.52 -4.84 30.15
N LYS A 28 -28.10 -5.97 29.72
CA LYS A 28 -28.23 -7.16 30.56
C LYS A 28 -28.33 -8.40 29.67
N ILE A 29 -27.16 -8.94 29.34
CA ILE A 29 -26.70 -10.32 29.53
C ILE A 29 -25.20 -10.22 29.24
N GLU A 30 -24.38 -10.45 30.27
CA GLU A 30 -22.96 -10.68 30.10
C GLU A 30 -22.82 -12.01 29.37
N ASP A 31 -22.62 -11.96 28.05
CA ASP A 31 -22.03 -13.08 27.36
C ASP A 31 -20.60 -13.18 27.89
N HIS A 32 -20.38 -14.07 28.85
CA HIS A 32 -19.04 -14.43 29.28
C HIS A 32 -18.32 -14.97 28.04
N GLU A 33 -17.47 -14.15 27.41
CA GLU A 33 -16.52 -14.64 26.42
C GLU A 33 -15.75 -15.77 27.10
N GLU A 34 -15.90 -17.00 26.59
CA GLU A 34 -15.15 -18.14 27.09
C GLU A 34 -13.66 -17.80 26.96
N VAL A 35 -12.99 -17.57 28.09
CA VAL A 35 -11.54 -17.43 28.15
C VAL A 35 -10.99 -18.83 27.92
N ILE A 36 -10.71 -19.16 26.66
CA ILE A 36 -9.97 -20.36 26.30
C ILE A 36 -8.53 -20.13 26.76
N ALA A 37 -8.23 -20.55 27.99
CA ALA A 37 -6.85 -20.73 28.43
C ALA A 37 -6.32 -22.00 27.75
N GLU A 38 -5.98 -21.89 26.47
CA GLU A 38 -5.11 -22.87 25.83
C GLU A 38 -3.74 -22.77 26.51
N ASP A 39 -3.31 -23.87 27.12
CA ASP A 39 -1.99 -24.03 27.72
C ASP A 39 -0.93 -23.92 26.61
N TYR A 40 -0.43 -22.70 26.38
CA TYR A 40 0.59 -22.40 25.36
C TYR A 40 2.00 -22.83 25.79
N ASP A 41 2.13 -24.03 26.37
CA ASP A 41 3.45 -24.65 26.66
C ASP A 41 3.63 -26.02 25.97
N ASP A 42 2.82 -26.32 24.95
CA ASP A 42 3.15 -27.36 23.98
C ASP A 42 4.21 -26.84 22.98
N VAL A 43 5.44 -26.73 23.47
CA VAL A 43 6.66 -26.80 22.64
C VAL A 43 6.74 -28.19 22.03
N ASN A 44 5.92 -28.47 21.00
CA ASN A 44 6.11 -29.49 19.94
C ASN A 44 4.85 -29.62 19.08
N LYS A 45 4.60 -28.69 18.14
CA LYS A 45 3.71 -28.95 17.00
C LYS A 45 4.48 -28.86 15.69
N PRO A 46 4.66 -29.98 14.96
CA PRO A 46 5.36 -30.00 13.69
C PRO A 46 4.49 -29.40 12.57
N GLU A 47 5.09 -28.46 11.86
CA GLU A 47 4.92 -28.14 10.43
C GLU A 47 3.52 -28.39 9.83
N SER A 48 2.68 -27.35 9.76
CA SER A 48 1.63 -27.33 8.73
C SER A 48 1.32 -25.92 8.25
N LEU A 49 1.70 -25.70 6.99
CA LEU A 49 1.34 -24.63 6.07
C LEU A 49 2.10 -23.30 6.20
N ASN A 50 3.41 -23.42 6.04
CA ASN A 50 4.15 -22.48 5.20
C ASN A 50 3.45 -22.39 3.83
N PHE A 51 2.53 -21.45 3.65
CA PHE A 51 2.32 -20.90 2.31
C PHE A 51 3.57 -20.08 1.99
N PRO A 52 4.36 -20.44 0.96
CA PRO A 52 5.47 -19.62 0.57
C PRO A 52 4.89 -18.45 -0.23
N LEU A 53 4.36 -17.43 0.44
CA LEU A 53 4.51 -16.08 -0.10
C LEU A 53 5.92 -15.64 0.22
N GLN A 54 6.85 -16.32 -0.44
CA GLN A 54 8.26 -15.98 -0.49
C GLN A 54 8.42 -14.72 -1.35
N PHE A 55 7.81 -13.64 -0.90
CA PHE A 55 8.28 -12.31 -1.23
C PHE A 55 9.36 -12.00 -0.21
N ASP A 56 10.56 -12.55 -0.42
CA ASP A 56 11.82 -12.04 0.14
C ASP A 56 12.15 -10.65 -0.44
N CYS A 57 11.12 -9.84 -0.68
CA CYS A 57 11.21 -8.42 -0.89
C CYS A 57 11.43 -7.85 0.51
N LYS A 58 12.69 -7.67 0.92
CA LYS A 58 13.06 -6.63 1.90
C LYS A 58 12.07 -5.50 1.74
N ILE A 59 11.36 -5.11 2.80
CA ILE A 59 10.35 -4.03 2.78
C ILE A 59 10.92 -2.85 1.99
N ARG A 60 10.67 -2.80 0.68
CA ARG A 60 10.90 -1.65 -0.15
C ARG A 60 9.58 -0.94 -0.03
N GLU A 61 9.56 0.19 0.66
CA GLU A 61 8.35 1.02 0.83
C GLU A 61 7.62 1.23 -0.51
N THR A 62 8.38 1.21 -1.61
CA THR A 62 7.89 1.30 -2.97
C THR A 62 8.57 0.33 -3.95
N VAL A 63 7.76 -0.28 -4.82
CA VAL A 63 8.17 -1.12 -5.95
C VAL A 63 8.84 -0.23 -7.01
N PRO A 64 9.96 -0.64 -7.62
CA PRO A 64 10.71 0.19 -8.58
C PRO A 64 9.81 0.77 -9.67
N GLY A 65 9.04 -0.05 -10.37
CA GLY A 65 8.17 0.42 -11.46
C GLY A 65 6.89 1.11 -11.02
N CYS A 66 6.68 1.37 -9.73
CA CYS A 66 5.44 1.96 -9.28
C CYS A 66 5.31 3.41 -9.80
N PRO A 67 4.20 3.75 -10.50
CA PRO A 67 4.00 5.11 -11.00
C PRO A 67 3.90 6.17 -9.88
N ASN A 68 3.63 5.74 -8.64
CA ASN A 68 3.52 6.60 -7.46
C ASN A 68 4.73 6.45 -6.52
N LYS A 69 5.87 5.97 -7.02
CA LYS A 69 7.09 5.70 -6.22
C LYS A 69 7.66 6.94 -5.51
N TYR A 70 7.55 8.12 -6.11
CA TYR A 70 8.09 9.36 -5.53
C TYR A 70 7.19 10.00 -4.47
N ASN A 71 5.98 9.50 -4.29
CA ASN A 71 5.08 10.01 -3.26
C ASN A 71 5.45 9.41 -1.90
N ILE A 72 5.97 10.24 -1.00
CA ILE A 72 6.41 9.84 0.35
C ILE A 72 5.30 9.23 1.21
N TYR A 73 4.04 9.48 0.86
CA TYR A 73 2.88 8.91 1.57
C TYR A 73 2.36 7.63 0.93
N HIS A 74 2.98 7.18 -0.17
CA HIS A 74 2.57 5.98 -0.89
C HIS A 74 3.34 4.76 -0.42
N ASN A 75 2.59 3.80 0.12
CA ASN A 75 3.08 2.45 0.36
C ASN A 75 2.57 1.53 -0.75
N CYS A 76 3.50 0.84 -1.41
CA CYS A 76 3.12 -0.16 -2.40
C CYS A 76 2.38 -1.33 -1.75
N THR A 77 1.32 -1.79 -2.40
CA THR A 77 0.59 -3.00 -1.99
C THR A 77 1.03 -4.19 -2.84
N GLY A 78 0.53 -5.39 -2.53
CA GLY A 78 0.78 -6.58 -3.35
C GLY A 78 0.41 -6.39 -4.83
N TYR A 79 -0.61 -5.57 -5.13
CA TYR A 79 -0.97 -5.21 -6.50
C TYR A 79 0.19 -4.51 -7.24
N CYS A 80 0.88 -3.58 -6.58
CA CYS A 80 2.00 -2.87 -7.19
C CYS A 80 3.14 -3.82 -7.54
N SER A 81 3.43 -4.79 -6.67
CA SER A 81 4.46 -5.80 -6.93
C SER A 81 4.11 -6.67 -8.13
N TYR A 82 2.85 -7.12 -8.22
CA TYR A 82 2.39 -7.95 -9.34
C TYR A 82 2.38 -7.20 -10.67
N ARG A 83 1.93 -5.92 -10.67
CA ARG A 83 1.74 -5.16 -11.90
C ARG A 83 3.00 -4.43 -12.37
N TYR A 84 3.83 -3.97 -11.43
CA TYR A 84 4.95 -3.06 -11.68
C TYR A 84 6.28 -3.56 -11.08
N GLY A 85 6.33 -4.80 -10.56
CA GLY A 85 7.56 -5.39 -10.02
C GLY A 85 8.56 -5.76 -11.10
N ASP A 86 8.08 -6.27 -12.23
CA ASP A 86 8.92 -6.67 -13.36
C ASP A 86 9.18 -5.48 -14.27
N VAL A 87 10.34 -4.84 -14.08
CA VAL A 87 10.77 -3.69 -14.89
C VAL A 87 12.16 -3.95 -15.44
N PRO A 88 12.44 -3.61 -16.73
CA PRO A 88 13.78 -3.74 -17.26
C PRO A 88 14.75 -2.80 -16.53
N GLU A 89 15.92 -3.34 -16.17
CA GLU A 89 17.01 -2.57 -15.56
C GLU A 89 17.61 -1.55 -16.53
N GLU A 90 17.48 -1.80 -17.84
CA GLU A 90 17.99 -0.92 -18.88
C GLU A 90 16.88 -0.28 -19.72
N PRO A 91 17.10 0.97 -20.21
CA PRO A 91 16.13 1.63 -21.06
C PRO A 91 16.02 0.92 -22.41
N THR A 92 14.80 0.89 -22.94
CA THR A 92 14.54 0.30 -24.26
C THR A 92 15.31 1.03 -25.36
N LYS A 93 15.62 0.34 -26.47
CA LYS A 93 16.30 0.94 -27.63
C LYS A 93 15.58 2.17 -28.17
N SER A 94 14.24 2.18 -28.09
CA SER A 94 13.42 3.33 -28.50
C SER A 94 13.64 4.54 -27.59
N LEU A 95 13.63 4.32 -26.27
CA LEU A 95 13.87 5.37 -25.28
C LEU A 95 15.28 5.97 -25.45
N LYS A 96 16.31 5.11 -25.59
CA LYS A 96 17.70 5.53 -25.84
C LYS A 96 17.79 6.45 -27.08
N ARG A 97 17.10 6.11 -28.18
CA ARG A 97 17.07 6.93 -29.41
C ARG A 97 16.41 8.30 -29.21
N THR A 98 15.26 8.34 -28.55
CA THR A 98 14.55 9.60 -28.26
C THR A 98 15.39 10.49 -27.35
N PHE A 99 16.00 9.89 -26.34
CA PHE A 99 16.90 10.57 -25.41
C PHE A 99 18.12 11.17 -26.13
N SER A 100 18.78 10.43 -27.02
CA SER A 100 19.89 10.97 -27.83
C SER A 100 19.47 12.14 -28.73
N ARG A 101 18.24 12.12 -29.27
CA ARG A 101 17.72 13.27 -30.06
C ARG A 101 17.49 14.49 -29.19
N MET A 102 17.00 14.30 -27.97
CA MET A 102 16.80 15.37 -27.00
C MET A 102 18.13 16.05 -26.66
N LEU A 103 19.17 15.28 -26.32
CA LEU A 103 20.48 15.81 -25.97
C LEU A 103 21.15 16.58 -27.13
N LYS A 104 20.93 16.17 -28.38
CA LYS A 104 21.41 16.94 -29.55
C LYS A 104 20.75 18.30 -29.66
N LYS A 105 19.48 18.42 -29.28
CA LYS A 105 18.73 19.67 -29.30
C LYS A 105 19.06 20.55 -28.09
N TYR A 106 19.25 19.92 -26.94
CA TYR A 106 19.53 20.57 -25.67
C TYR A 106 20.78 19.91 -25.04
N PRO A 107 21.98 20.30 -25.47
CA PRO A 107 23.21 19.74 -24.93
C PRO A 107 23.34 20.15 -23.46
N ILE A 108 23.59 19.17 -22.60
CA ILE A 108 23.91 19.40 -21.19
C ILE A 108 25.38 19.85 -21.15
N ASN A 109 25.63 21.00 -20.54
CA ASN A 109 26.96 21.56 -20.30
C ASN A 109 27.56 20.86 -19.07
N GLU A 110 28.44 19.89 -19.28
CA GLU A 110 28.78 18.92 -18.22
C GLU A 110 30.00 19.29 -17.36
N SER A 111 29.78 19.15 -16.05
CA SER A 111 30.70 18.46 -15.15
C SER A 111 29.98 17.90 -13.90
N ILE A 112 28.81 18.45 -13.54
CA ILE A 112 28.14 18.15 -12.25
C ILE A 112 26.94 17.17 -12.39
N TRP A 113 26.45 16.92 -13.61
CA TRP A 113 25.22 16.13 -13.82
C TRP A 113 25.52 14.66 -14.13
N GLU A 114 24.85 13.75 -13.42
CA GLU A 114 24.89 12.32 -13.67
C GLU A 114 23.60 11.86 -14.37
N GLN A 115 23.74 10.95 -15.34
CA GLN A 115 22.64 10.40 -16.11
C GLN A 115 22.18 9.07 -15.51
N VAL A 116 21.06 9.10 -14.79
CA VAL A 116 20.47 7.92 -14.13
C VAL A 116 19.18 7.54 -14.83
N TYR A 117 19.04 6.26 -15.20
CA TYR A 117 17.78 5.69 -15.66
C TYR A 117 16.94 5.26 -14.47
N ASP A 118 15.70 5.78 -14.36
CA ASP A 118 14.73 5.30 -13.37
C ASP A 118 13.63 4.50 -14.06
N CYS A 119 13.35 3.34 -13.48
CA CYS A 119 12.31 2.42 -13.91
C CYS A 119 11.02 2.82 -13.18
N GLY A 120 9.93 3.12 -13.91
CA GLY A 120 8.67 3.58 -13.30
C GLY A 120 8.10 4.90 -13.86
N LEU A 121 8.75 5.46 -14.88
CA LEU A 121 8.28 6.57 -15.72
C LEU A 121 8.20 6.16 -17.19
#